data_AF-A0A352XEC1-F1
#
_entry.id   AF-A0A352XEC1-F1
#
_cell.length_a   1.000
_cell.length_b   1.000
_cell.length_c   1.000
_cell.angle_alpha   90.00
_cell.angle_beta   90.00
_cell.angle_gamma   90.00
#
_symmetry.space_group_name_H-M   'P 1'
#
loop_
_entity.id
_entity.type
_entity.pdbx_description
1 polymer ?
#
loop_
_entity_poly.entity_id
_entity_poly.type
_entity_poly.pdbx_seq_one_letter_code
_entity_poly.pdbx_strand_id
1 'polypeptide(L)' 'MEGKANKNDMLLSFYLLISICLFGIWFERYNQERNLSREEKIFCLVTFVIGAVVWPIVLPIAYGKLLNNSK' A
#
# COMPACT_ATOMS: atom_id res chain seq x y z
N MET A 1 26.73 -7.96 16.39
CA MET A 1 25.47 -7.23 16.63
C MET A 1 24.40 -7.93 15.82
N GLU A 2 23.75 -8.94 16.41
CA GLU A 2 22.71 -9.71 15.74
C GLU A 2 21.45 -8.84 15.61
N GLY A 3 21.15 -8.45 14.37
CA GLY A 3 19.92 -7.76 14.02
C GLY A 3 18.74 -8.69 14.24
N LYS A 4 18.12 -8.61 15.42
CA LYS A 4 16.85 -9.25 15.73
C LYS A 4 15.76 -8.53 14.92
N ALA A 5 15.65 -8.84 13.64
CA ALA A 5 14.54 -8.41 12.81
C ALA A 5 13.26 -8.88 13.52
N ASN A 6 12.47 -7.94 14.06
CA ASN A 6 11.22 -8.33 14.70
C ASN A 6 10.34 -8.92 13.61
N LYS A 7 9.57 -9.98 13.91
CA LYS A 7 8.62 -10.58 12.95
C LYS A 7 7.75 -9.54 12.24
N ASN A 8 7.47 -8.44 12.94
CA ASN A 8 6.73 -7.28 12.46
C ASN A 8 7.44 -6.55 11.32
N ASP A 9 8.78 -6.40 11.39
CA ASP A 9 9.59 -5.75 10.36
C ASP A 9 9.67 -6.60 9.08
N MET A 10 9.75 -7.92 9.24
CA MET A 10 9.71 -8.86 8.13
C MET A 10 8.34 -8.83 7.44
N LEU A 11 7.26 -8.81 8.23
CA LEU A 11 5.89 -8.71 7.71
C LEU A 11 5.67 -7.37 6.97
N LEU A 12 6.15 -6.27 7.55
CA LEU A 12 6.10 -4.94 6.95
C LEU A 12 6.85 -4.91 5.63
N SER A 13 8.04 -5.51 5.58
CA SER A 13 8.86 -5.61 4.37
C SER A 13 8.14 -6.39 3.27
N PHE A 14 7.51 -7.53 3.60
CA PHE A 14 6.68 -8.29 2.65
C PHE A 14 5.49 -7.48 2.14
N TYR A 15 4.78 -6.78 3.02
CA TYR A 15 3.66 -5.92 2.63
C TYR A 15 4.09 -4.78 1.70
N LEU A 16 5.22 -4.13 1.99
CA LEU A 16 5.79 -3.10 1.11
C LEU A 16 6.17 -3.68 -0.25
N LEU A 17 6.79 -4.86 -0.28
CA LEU A 17 7.18 -5.54 -1.52
C LEU A 17 5.97 -5.87 -2.39
N ILE A 18 4.91 -6.43 -1.80
CA ILE A 18 3.65 -6.73 -2.50
C ILE A 18 3.01 -5.44 -3.01
N SER A 19 3.00 -4.38 -2.19
CA SER A 19 2.45 -3.08 -2.56
C SER A 19 3.20 -2.45 -3.74
N ILE A 20 4.54 -2.54 -3.76
CA ILE A 20 5.37 -2.07 -4.88
C ILE A 20 5.10 -2.90 -6.14
N CYS A 21 5.01 -4.23 -6.03
CA CYS A 21 4.70 -5.09 -7.18
C CYS A 21 3.33 -4.78 -7.77
N LEU A 22 2.30 -4.65 -6.92
CA LEU A 22 0.97 -4.23 -7.35
C LEU A 22 1.00 -2.85 -7.99
N PHE A 23 1.70 -1.89 -7.38
CA PHE A 23 1.86 -0.55 -7.95
C PHE A 23 2.48 -0.60 -9.34
N GLY A 24 3.52 -1.41 -9.56
CA GLY A 24 4.15 -1.60 -10.86
C GLY A 24 3.20 -2.15 -11.92
N ILE A 25 2.45 -3.23 -11.60
CA ILE A 25 1.48 -3.85 -12.51
C ILE A 25 0.37 -2.85 -12.89
N TRP A 26 -0.14 -2.13 -11.90
CA TRP A 26 -1.20 -1.13 -12.13
C TRP A 26 -0.68 0.09 -12.89
N PHE A 27 0.55 0.54 -12.62
CA PHE A 27 1.20 1.62 -13.36
C PHE A 27 1.45 1.24 -14.83
N GLU A 28 1.86 0.00 -15.09
CA GLU A 28 2.02 -0.51 -16.45
C GLU A 28 0.68 -0.55 -17.19
N ARG A 29 -0.39 -1.04 -16.54
CA ARG A 29 -1.76 -1.02 -17.10
C ARG A 29 -2.25 0.39 -17.39
N TYR A 30 -2.02 1.31 -16.47
CA TYR A 30 -2.32 2.72 -16.61
C TYR A 30 -1.56 3.37 -17.78
N ASN A 31 -0.31 2.97 -18.02
CA ASN A 31 0.48 3.50 -19.12
C ASN A 31 0.00 2.95 -20.48
N GLN A 32 -0.52 1.72 -20.50
CA GLN A 32 -1.14 1.11 -21.69
C GLN A 32 -2.50 1.74 -22.05
N GLU A 33 -3.23 2.31 -21.10
CA GLU A 33 -4.44 3.07 -21.38
C GLU A 33 -4.11 4.40 -22.08
N ARG A 34 -4.40 4.45 -23.39
CA ARG A 34 -4.22 5.64 -24.25
C ARG A 34 -5.42 6.61 -24.23
N ASN A 35 -6.53 6.23 -23.60
CA ASN A 35 -7.77 7.02 -23.61
C ASN A 35 -7.92 7.99 -22.43
N LEU A 36 -7.04 7.91 -21.42
CA LEU A 36 -7.11 8.82 -20.28
C LEU A 36 -6.40 10.15 -20.61
N SER A 37 -7.09 11.26 -20.35
CA SER A 37 -6.50 12.59 -20.36
C SER A 37 -5.40 12.70 -19.30
N ARG A 38 -4.45 13.61 -19.50
CA ARG A 38 -3.29 13.80 -18.60
C ARG A 38 -3.70 14.05 -17.15
N GLU A 39 -4.83 14.72 -16.94
CA GLU A 39 -5.38 15.04 -15.62
C GLU A 39 -5.96 13.82 -14.91
N GLU A 40 -6.78 13.03 -15.62
CA GLU A 40 -7.33 11.76 -15.11
C GLU A 40 -6.21 10.79 -14.77
N LYS A 41 -5.16 10.84 -15.60
CA LYS A 41 -3.93 10.11 -15.38
C LYS A 41 -3.31 10.45 -14.01
N ILE A 42 -3.07 11.72 -13.75
CA ILE A 42 -2.51 12.19 -12.46
C ILE A 42 -3.41 11.78 -11.28
N PHE A 43 -4.74 11.93 -11.42
CA PHE A 43 -5.68 11.52 -10.38
C PHE A 43 -5.63 10.02 -10.06
N CYS A 44 -5.52 9.17 -11.08
CA CYS A 44 -5.39 7.73 -10.91
C CYS A 44 -4.11 7.38 -10.15
N LEU A 45 -2.99 8.01 -10.50
CA LEU A 45 -1.69 7.78 -9.87
C LEU A 45 -1.69 8.25 -8.41
N VAL A 46 -2.22 9.45 -8.13
CA VAL A 46 -2.36 9.99 -6.78
C VAL A 46 -3.25 9.08 -5.92
N THR A 47 -4.39 8.63 -6.45
CA THR A 47 -5.28 7.70 -5.76
C THR A 47 -4.57 6.37 -5.46
N PHE A 48 -3.74 5.89 -6.39
CA PHE A 48 -2.93 4.69 -6.20
C PHE A 48 -1.91 4.82 -5.08
N VAL A 49 -1.18 5.93 -5.06
CA VAL A 49 -0.19 6.22 -4.02
C VAL A 49 -0.86 6.36 -2.67
N ILE A 50 -1.97 7.11 -2.60
CA ILE A 50 -2.76 7.25 -1.37
C ILE A 50 -3.26 5.89 -0.91
N GLY A 51 -3.84 5.08 -1.79
CA GLY A 51 -4.26 3.71 -1.47
C GLY A 51 -3.11 2.86 -0.94
N ALA A 52 -1.97 2.83 -1.62
CA ALA A 52 -0.81 2.03 -1.26
C ALA A 52 -0.18 2.41 0.09
N VAL A 53 -0.26 3.70 0.48
CA VAL A 53 0.29 4.21 1.75
C VAL A 53 -0.74 4.16 2.88
N VAL A 54 -2.00 4.50 2.60
CA VAL A 54 -3.07 4.55 3.59
C VAL A 54 -3.50 3.14 4.01
N TRP A 55 -3.50 2.18 3.09
CA TRP A 55 -3.89 0.78 3.38
C TRP A 55 -3.08 0.12 4.51
N PRO A 56 -1.72 0.15 4.50
CA PRO A 56 -0.93 -0.41 5.59
C PRO A 56 -1.05 0.36 6.90
N ILE A 57 -1.55 1.61 6.90
CA ILE A 57 -1.78 2.41 8.11
C ILE A 57 -3.17 2.15 8.69
N VAL A 58 -4.19 2.02 7.85
CA VAL A 58 -5.58 1.79 8.27
C VAL A 58 -5.74 0.42 8.93
N LEU A 59 -5.08 -0.62 8.42
CA LEU A 59 -5.12 -1.96 8.99
C LEU A 59 -4.76 -2.01 10.48
N PRO A 60 -3.56 -1.58 10.92
CA PRO A 60 -3.18 -1.63 12.33
C PRO A 60 -4.06 -0.75 13.23
N ILE A 61 -4.55 0.40 12.73
CA ILE A 61 -5.48 1.25 13.49
C ILE A 61 -6.83 0.54 13.68
N ALA A 62 -7.37 -0.07 12.64
CA ALA A 62 -8.63 -0.79 12.70
C ALA A 62 -8.55 -2.01 13.63
N TYR A 63 -7.48 -2.81 13.51
CA TYR A 63 -7.25 -3.96 14.39
C TYR A 63 -6.97 -3.53 15.84
N GLY A 64 -6.20 -2.46 16.06
CA GLY A 64 -5.94 -1.93 17.40
C GLY A 64 -7.23 -1.45 18.09
N LYS A 65 -8.12 -0.77 17.37
CA LYS A 65 -9.43 -0.37 17.91
C LYS A 65 -10.34 -1.55 18.19
N LEU A 66 -10.37 -2.56 17.32
CA LEU A 66 -11.16 -3.79 17.52
C LEU A 66 -10.70 -4.56 18.77
N LEU A 67 -9.39 -4.71 18.97
CA LEU A 67 -8.83 -5.37 20.15
C LEU A 67 -9.12 -4.59 21.44
N ASN A 68 -9.02 -3.26 21.41
CA ASN A 68 -9.29 -2.43 22.58
C ASN A 68 -10.79 -2.41 22.97
N ASN A 69 -11.70 -2.48 22.00
CA ASN A 69 -13.14 -2.53 22.24
C ASN A 69 -13.66 -3.94 22.60
N SER A 70 -12.81 -4.97 22.53
CA SER A 70 -13.16 -6.36 22.88
C SER A 70 -12.80 -6.73 24.34
N LYS A 71 -12.32 -5.77 25.14
CA LYS A 71 -11.98 -5.93 26.56
C LYS A 71 -12.98 -5.20 27.43
#